data_AF-C6XB44-F1
#
_entry.id   AF-C6XB44-F1
#
_cell.length_a   1.000
_cell.length_b   1.000
_cell.length_c   1.000
_cell.angle_alpha   90.00
_cell.angle_beta   90.00
_cell.angle_gamma   90.00
#
_symmetry.space_group_name_H-M   'P 1'
#
loop_
_entity.id
_entity.type
_entity.pdbx_description
1 polymer ?
#
loop_
_entity_poly.entity_id
_entity_poly.type
_entity_poly.pdbx_seq_one_letter_code
_entity_poly.pdbx_strand_id
1 'polypeptide(L)'
;MTAENSLPIVSIRIFFTSDTLDEEGIPSIYRSYQISGRAALPNEAPSGYGVAKVAPLSDDAPALVPDEVQAPGGAEGAIAAAIEQLKMLNPGLECKGA
;
A
#
# COMPACT_ATOMS: atom_id res chain seq x y z
N MET A 1 -28.46 17.19 7.17
CA MET A 1 -27.16 17.60 6.63
C MET A 1 -26.12 16.64 7.20
N THR A 2 -25.85 15.53 6.53
CA THR A 2 -24.74 14.64 6.90
C THR A 2 -23.49 15.27 6.32
N ALA A 3 -22.70 15.93 7.17
CA ALA A 3 -21.34 16.27 6.80
C ALA A 3 -20.64 14.95 6.48
N GLU A 4 -20.41 14.70 5.19
CA GLU A 4 -19.46 13.70 4.73
C GLU A 4 -18.13 14.12 5.35
N ASN A 5 -17.84 13.53 6.51
CA ASN A 5 -16.59 13.70 7.24
C ASN A 5 -15.55 12.90 6.46
N SER A 6 -15.21 13.42 5.28
CA SER A 6 -14.18 12.89 4.41
C SER A 6 -12.87 13.12 5.14
N LEU A 7 -12.51 12.16 5.99
CA LEU A 7 -11.20 12.09 6.62
C LEU A 7 -10.15 12.29 5.53
N PRO A 8 -9.07 13.06 5.78
CA PRO A 8 -8.04 13.26 4.78
C PRO A 8 -7.48 11.90 4.36
N ILE A 9 -7.64 11.57 3.08
CA ILE A 9 -7.11 10.36 2.47
C ILE A 9 -5.74 10.71 1.88
N VAL A 10 -4.71 10.00 2.32
CA VAL A 10 -3.39 10.01 1.71
C VAL A 10 -3.34 8.84 0.73
N SER A 11 -3.06 9.09 -0.54
CA SER A 11 -2.91 8.02 -1.54
C SER A 11 -1.56 8.09 -2.20
N ILE A 12 -0.84 6.97 -2.20
CA ILE A 12 0.46 6.81 -2.86
C ILE A 12 0.42 5.66 -3.84
N ARG A 13 1.37 5.67 -4.78
CA ARG A 13 1.65 4.55 -5.66
C ARG A 13 3.06 4.06 -5.40
N ILE A 14 3.19 2.75 -5.27
CA ILE A 14 4.48 2.10 -5.09
C ILE A 14 4.68 1.07 -6.20
N PHE A 15 5.95 0.84 -6.54
CA PHE A 15 6.38 -0.01 -7.62
C PHE A 15 7.38 -1.04 -7.09
N PHE A 16 7.29 -2.28 -7.57
CA PHE A 16 8.25 -3.34 -7.29
C PHE A 16 8.86 -3.79 -8.62
N THR A 17 10.19 -3.78 -8.68
CA THR A 17 10.94 -4.15 -9.89
C THR A 17 12.00 -5.18 -9.57
N SER A 18 12.21 -6.16 -10.44
CA SER A 18 13.36 -7.05 -10.34
C SER A 18 14.65 -6.29 -10.69
N ASP A 19 15.76 -6.67 -10.06
CA ASP A 19 17.12 -6.27 -10.45
C ASP A 19 17.61 -7.01 -11.71
N THR A 20 16.97 -8.13 -12.05
CA THR A 20 17.23 -8.86 -13.29
C THR A 20 16.58 -8.12 -14.44
N LEU A 21 17.41 -7.74 -15.43
CA LEU A 21 16.99 -7.13 -16.67
C LEU A 21 16.90 -8.19 -17.77
N ASP A 22 15.90 -8.08 -18.64
CA ASP A 22 15.82 -8.87 -19.86
C ASP A 22 16.84 -8.41 -20.92
N GLU A 23 16.81 -9.04 -22.09
CA GLU A 23 17.73 -8.75 -23.21
C GLU A 23 17.60 -7.30 -23.74
N GLU A 24 16.50 -6.61 -23.42
CA GLU A 24 16.23 -5.23 -23.80
C GLU A 24 16.59 -4.22 -22.68
N GLY A 25 17.09 -4.71 -21.54
CA GLY A 25 17.45 -3.88 -20.39
C GLY A 25 16.26 -3.46 -19.54
N ILE A 26 15.12 -4.16 -19.67
CA ILE A 26 13.87 -3.87 -18.96
C ILE A 26 13.75 -4.82 -17.75
N PRO A 27 13.30 -4.35 -16.57
CA PRO A 27 13.06 -5.23 -15.43
C PRO A 27 12.10 -6.35 -15.82
N SER A 28 12.53 -7.61 -15.66
CA SER A 28 11.73 -8.77 -16.08
C SER A 28 10.41 -8.91 -15.31
N ILE A 29 10.33 -8.28 -14.13
CA ILE A 29 9.11 -8.20 -13.32
C ILE A 29 8.88 -6.75 -12.92
N TYR A 30 7.66 -6.28 -13.18
CA TYR A 30 7.17 -4.97 -12.75
C TYR A 30 5.79 -5.13 -12.13
N ARG A 31 5.63 -4.70 -10.88
CA ARG A 31 4.36 -4.73 -10.15
C ARG A 31 4.10 -3.36 -9.54
N SER A 32 2.84 -2.93 -9.57
CA SER A 32 2.46 -1.64 -9.03
C SER A 32 1.23 -1.76 -8.14
N TYR A 33 1.20 -0.96 -7.08
CA TYR A 33 0.13 -0.95 -6.10
C TYR A 33 -0.27 0.49 -5.79
N GLN A 34 -1.57 0.70 -5.59
CA GLN A 34 -2.10 1.90 -4.97
C GLN A 34 -2.37 1.62 -3.50
N ILE A 35 -1.88 2.49 -2.62
CA ILE A 35 -2.16 2.45 -1.19
C ILE A 35 -2.89 3.72 -0.81
N SER A 36 -4.08 3.57 -0.25
CA SER A 36 -4.90 4.69 0.23
C SER A 36 -5.07 4.58 1.74
N GLY A 37 -4.37 5.44 2.48
CA GLY A 37 -4.42 5.56 3.93
C GLY A 37 -5.37 6.65 4.40
N ARG A 38 -6.01 6.42 5.55
CA ARG A 38 -6.77 7.43 6.30
C ARG A 38 -6.65 7.16 7.79
N ALA A 39 -7.04 8.13 8.60
CA ALA A 39 -7.27 7.87 10.03
C ALA A 39 -8.37 6.82 10.20
N ALA A 40 -8.24 5.95 11.20
CA ALA A 40 -9.27 4.99 11.55
C ALA A 40 -10.46 5.73 12.20
N LEU A 41 -11.67 5.26 11.91
CA LEU A 41 -12.85 5.68 12.65
C LEU A 41 -12.85 5.02 14.05
N PRO A 42 -13.55 5.59 15.04
CA PRO A 42 -13.57 5.05 16.41
C PRO A 42 -14.07 3.60 16.53
N ASN A 43 -14.82 3.12 15.54
CA ASN A 43 -15.36 1.76 15.49
C ASN A 43 -14.49 0.78 14.68
N GLU A 44 -13.39 1.23 14.08
CA GLU A 44 -12.52 0.41 13.22
C GLU A 44 -11.25 -0.01 13.96
N ALA A 45 -10.62 0.91 14.66
CA ALA A 45 -9.36 0.67 15.37
C ALA A 45 -9.19 1.63 16.57
N PRO A 46 -8.23 1.38 17.47
CA PRO A 46 -7.95 2.27 18.59
C PRO A 46 -7.62 3.70 18.15
N SER A 47 -7.86 4.68 19.03
CA SER A 47 -7.50 6.08 18.76
C SER A 47 -6.01 6.22 18.41
N GLY A 48 -5.70 6.98 17.35
CA GLY A 48 -4.35 7.16 16.83
C GLY A 48 -3.91 6.10 15.80
N TYR A 49 -4.78 5.14 15.46
CA TYR A 49 -4.55 4.22 14.34
C TYR A 49 -5.01 4.83 13.01
N GLY A 50 -4.42 4.34 11.93
CA GLY A 50 -4.92 4.50 10.58
C GLY A 50 -5.36 3.18 9.97
N VAL A 51 -6.03 3.31 8.83
CA VAL A 51 -6.45 2.23 7.95
C VAL A 51 -5.88 2.51 6.57
N ALA A 52 -5.15 1.57 5.99
CA ALA A 52 -4.61 1.65 4.64
C ALA A 52 -5.17 0.52 3.79
N LYS A 53 -5.81 0.88 2.67
CA LYS A 53 -6.31 -0.07 1.69
C LYS A 53 -5.32 -0.21 0.54
N VAL A 54 -5.04 -1.43 0.15
CA VAL A 54 -4.08 -1.79 -0.90
C VAL A 54 -4.82 -2.35 -2.12
N ALA A 55 -4.53 -1.80 -3.30
CA ALA A 55 -5.05 -2.32 -4.55
C ALA A 55 -3.89 -2.59 -5.52
N PRO A 56 -3.75 -3.83 -6.05
CA PRO A 56 -2.85 -4.08 -7.17
C PRO A 56 -3.33 -3.30 -8.41
N LEU A 57 -2.39 -2.69 -9.12
CA LEU A 57 -2.64 -1.97 -10.37
C LEU A 57 -2.11 -2.72 -11.60
N SER A 58 -1.20 -3.68 -11.40
CA SER A 58 -0.69 -4.57 -12.45
C SER A 58 -1.38 -5.92 -12.39
N ASP A 59 -1.70 -6.53 -13.53
CA ASP A 59 -2.40 -7.83 -13.59
C ASP A 59 -1.63 -8.98 -12.90
N ASP A 60 -0.29 -8.95 -12.92
CA ASP A 60 0.55 -9.97 -12.24
C ASP A 60 0.81 -9.67 -10.75
N ALA A 61 0.37 -8.51 -10.24
CA ALA A 61 0.64 -8.14 -8.85
C ALA A 61 -0.23 -8.97 -7.89
N PRO A 62 0.34 -9.78 -6.98
CA PRO A 62 -0.43 -10.52 -5.99
C PRO A 62 -1.21 -9.56 -5.09
N ALA A 63 -2.48 -9.85 -4.85
CA ALA A 63 -3.29 -9.07 -3.92
C ALA A 63 -2.82 -9.28 -2.48
N LEU A 64 -2.83 -8.20 -1.69
CA LEU A 64 -2.63 -8.29 -0.24
C LEU A 64 -3.91 -8.85 0.40
N VAL A 65 -3.77 -9.83 1.31
CA VAL A 65 -4.90 -10.46 2.00
C VAL A 65 -4.62 -10.51 3.51
N PRO A 66 -5.40 -9.80 4.35
CA PRO A 66 -6.46 -8.85 3.97
C PRO A 66 -5.91 -7.66 3.17
N ASP A 67 -6.73 -7.06 2.30
CA ASP A 67 -6.34 -5.86 1.51
C ASP A 67 -6.32 -4.57 2.33
N GLU A 68 -6.75 -4.66 3.59
CA GLU A 68 -6.74 -3.59 4.56
C GLU A 68 -5.68 -3.84 5.65
N VAL A 69 -4.86 -2.82 5.89
CA VAL A 69 -3.83 -2.82 6.93
C VAL A 69 -4.12 -1.74 7.94
N GLN A 70 -4.14 -2.12 9.22
CA GLN A 70 -4.33 -1.21 10.33
C GLN A 70 -3.05 -1.10 11.16
N ALA A 71 -2.64 0.13 11.49
CA ALA A 71 -1.44 0.37 12.28
C ALA A 71 -1.52 1.69 13.06
N PRO A 72 -0.79 1.83 14.19
CA PRO A 72 -0.68 3.10 14.90
C PRO A 72 0.04 4.16 14.04
N GLY A 73 -0.18 5.44 14.35
CA GLY A 73 0.44 6.56 13.63
C GLY A 73 -0.44 7.14 12.52
N GLY A 74 -1.76 6.96 12.63
CA GLY A 74 -2.72 7.47 11.64
C GLY A 74 -2.50 6.90 10.24
N ALA A 75 -2.93 7.65 9.22
CA ALA A 75 -2.86 7.24 7.82
C ALA A 75 -1.44 6.84 7.40
N GLU A 76 -0.43 7.61 7.81
CA GLU A 76 0.97 7.37 7.44
C GLU A 76 1.51 6.08 8.05
N GLY A 77 1.22 5.80 9.32
CA GLY A 77 1.61 4.55 9.96
C GLY A 77 0.97 3.33 9.29
N ALA A 78 -0.31 3.43 8.91
CA ALA A 78 -0.99 2.38 8.16
C ALA A 78 -0.40 2.17 6.76
N ILE A 79 -0.05 3.25 6.04
CA ILE A 79 0.63 3.18 4.75
C ILE A 79 2.01 2.51 4.90
N ALA A 80 2.80 2.91 5.89
CA ALA A 80 4.11 2.32 6.15
C ALA A 80 3.98 0.81 6.43
N ALA A 81 3.03 0.41 7.26
CA ALA A 81 2.75 -1.00 7.53
C ALA A 81 2.30 -1.76 6.27
N ALA A 82 1.48 -1.15 5.41
CA ALA A 82 1.07 -1.74 4.14
C ALA A 82 2.26 -1.93 3.18
N ILE A 83 3.18 -0.96 3.10
CA ILE A 83 4.41 -1.08 2.31
C ILE A 83 5.25 -2.27 2.82
N GLU A 84 5.42 -2.41 4.13
CA GLU A 84 6.19 -3.53 4.71
C GLU A 84 5.57 -4.89 4.38
N GLN A 85 4.24 -5.03 4.46
CA GLN A 85 3.58 -6.27 4.05
C GLN A 85 3.74 -6.53 2.55
N LEU A 86 3.66 -5.50 1.71
CA LEU A 86 3.89 -5.64 0.27
C LEU A 86 5.33 -6.03 -0.07
N LYS A 87 6.32 -5.57 0.70
CA LYS A 87 7.72 -6.05 0.57
C LYS A 87 7.83 -7.54 0.90
N MET A 88 7.13 -8.02 1.93
CA MET A 88 7.08 -9.45 2.26
C MET A 88 6.38 -10.27 1.17
N LEU A 89 5.36 -9.71 0.53
CA LEU A 89 4.61 -10.35 -0.57
C LEU A 89 5.39 -10.37 -1.90
N ASN A 90 6.36 -9.48 -2.06
CA ASN A 90 7.17 -9.35 -3.28
C ASN A 90 8.66 -9.58 -2.97
N PRO A 91 9.04 -10.77 -2.47
CA PRO A 91 10.42 -11.04 -2.08
C PRO A 91 11.35 -10.97 -3.30
N GLY A 92 12.51 -10.37 -3.13
CA GLY A 92 13.51 -10.23 -4.18
C GLY A 92 13.22 -9.12 -5.20
N LEU A 93 12.15 -8.35 -5.04
CA LEU A 93 11.90 -7.15 -5.84
C LEU A 93 12.29 -5.89 -5.07
N GLU A 94 12.87 -4.92 -5.76
CA GLU A 94 13.19 -3.60 -5.23
C GLU A 94 11.93 -2.72 -5.19
N CYS A 95 11.63 -2.16 -4.02
CA CYS A 95 10.48 -1.27 -3.82
C CYS A 95 10.88 0.18 -4.13
N LYS A 96 10.16 0.84 -5.04
CA LYS A 96 10.34 2.24 -5.46
C LYS A 96 9.06 3.04 -5.32
N GLY A 97 9.20 4.33 -5.03
CA GLY A 97 8.08 5.25 -4.81
C GLY A 97 7.55 5.12 -3.38
N ALA A 98 7.89 6.11 -2.56
CA ALA A 98 7.30 6.40 -1.25
C ALA A 98 7.43 7.91 -1.04
#